data_AF-A0A1F1TIY8-F1
#
_entry.id   AF-A0A1F1TIY8-F1
#
_cell.length_a   1.000
_cell.length_b   1.000
_cell.length_c   1.000
_cell.angle_alpha   90.00
_cell.angle_beta   90.00
_cell.angle_gamma   90.00
#
_symmetry.space_group_name_H-M   'P 1'
#
loop_
_entity.id
_entity.type
_entity.pdbx_description
1 polymer ?
#
loop_
_entity_poly.entity_id
_entity_poly.type
_entity_poly.pdbx_seq_one_letter_code
_entity_poly.pdbx_strand_id
1 'polypeptide(L)'
;MTSTPTRAKRKQTARELAERFGVSPRTIRRTVAQERADYLADAAARHERIRALRAEGLSMRAIAAKEGVTVGTVHYAIHKDD
;
A
#
# COMPACT_ATOMS: atom_id res chain seq x y z
N MET A 1 18.17 9.54 -24.23
CA MET A 1 17.29 10.16 -23.23
C MET A 1 16.74 9.07 -22.31
N THR A 2 17.27 8.94 -21.10
CA THR A 2 16.70 8.04 -20.09
C THR A 2 15.59 8.77 -19.36
N SER A 3 14.33 8.47 -19.72
CA SER A 3 13.16 8.96 -19.00
C SER A 3 13.14 8.39 -17.58
N THR A 4 13.11 9.25 -16.56
CA THR A 4 13.00 8.84 -15.16
C THR A 4 11.67 8.11 -14.93
N PRO A 5 11.67 6.87 -14.43
CA PRO A 5 10.44 6.12 -14.20
C PRO A 5 9.62 6.74 -13.06
N THR A 6 8.37 7.10 -13.34
CA THR A 6 7.42 7.62 -12.35
C THR A 6 6.86 6.51 -11.49
N ARG A 7 7.54 6.18 -10.39
CA ARG A 7 7.13 5.09 -9.48
C ARG A 7 6.05 5.56 -8.51
N ALA A 8 4.87 4.96 -8.57
CA ALA A 8 3.76 5.28 -7.68
C ALA A 8 2.83 4.08 -7.44
N LYS A 9 2.04 4.14 -6.36
CA LYS A 9 0.98 3.16 -6.10
C LYS A 9 -0.11 3.31 -7.17
N ARG A 10 -0.25 2.28 -8.01
CA ARG A 10 -1.17 2.31 -9.16
C ARG A 10 -2.60 2.05 -8.70
N LYS A 11 -3.53 2.91 -9.12
CA LYS A 11 -4.98 2.73 -8.91
C LYS A 11 -5.62 1.74 -9.90
N GLN A 12 -4.93 1.47 -11.01
CA GLN A 12 -5.39 0.61 -12.11
C GLN A 12 -4.39 -0.54 -12.34
N THR A 13 -4.84 -1.59 -13.01
CA THR A 13 -4.00 -2.78 -13.26
C THR A 13 -2.89 -2.49 -14.27
N ALA A 14 -1.86 -3.35 -14.31
CA ALA A 14 -0.78 -3.21 -15.30
C ALA A 14 -1.27 -3.41 -16.73
N ARG A 15 -2.32 -4.22 -16.91
CA ARG A 15 -2.89 -4.56 -18.21
C ARG A 15 -3.66 -3.37 -18.78
N GLU A 16 -4.55 -2.76 -18.00
CA GLU A 16 -5.33 -1.61 -18.44
C GLU A 16 -4.45 -0.41 -18.79
N LEU A 17 -3.41 -0.15 -17.97
CA LEU A 17 -2.47 0.92 -18.25
C LEU A 17 -1.62 0.60 -19.50
N ALA A 18 -1.24 -0.66 -19.70
CA ALA A 18 -0.52 -1.09 -20.89
C ALA A 18 -1.34 -0.86 -22.17
N GLU A 19 -2.63 -1.24 -22.15
CA GLU A 19 -3.57 -1.00 -23.26
C GLU A 19 -3.75 0.50 -23.53
N ARG A 20 -3.93 1.31 -22.48
CA ARG A 20 -4.10 2.77 -22.59
C ARG A 20 -2.86 3.48 -23.17
N PHE A 21 -1.66 3.08 -22.74
CA PHE A 21 -0.42 3.73 -23.14
C PHE A 21 0.26 3.07 -24.35
N GLY A 22 -0.29 1.98 -24.88
CA GLY A 22 0.28 1.25 -26.01
C GLY A 22 1.64 0.60 -25.70
N VAL A 23 1.88 0.21 -24.44
CA VAL A 23 3.17 -0.38 -24.00
C VAL A 23 2.97 -1.76 -23.38
N SER A 24 4.05 -2.52 -23.22
CA SER A 24 3.98 -3.80 -22.51
C SER A 24 3.60 -3.63 -21.02
N PRO A 25 2.78 -4.53 -20.45
CA PRO A 25 2.56 -4.59 -19.00
C PRO A 25 3.86 -4.70 -18.19
N ARG A 26 4.92 -5.30 -18.76
CA ARG A 26 6.25 -5.38 -18.12
C ARG A 26 6.90 -4.00 -18.00
N THR A 27 6.70 -3.13 -18.98
CA THR A 27 7.17 -1.73 -18.92
C THR A 27 6.44 -0.99 -17.81
N ILE A 28 5.10 -1.08 -17.75
CA ILE A 28 4.32 -0.44 -16.67
C ILE A 28 4.77 -0.90 -15.29
N ARG A 29 5.03 -2.20 -15.09
CA ARG A 29 5.56 -2.70 -13.81
C ARG A 29 6.94 -2.13 -13.48
N ARG A 30 7.80 -1.98 -14.49
CA ARG A 30 9.18 -1.48 -14.29
C ARG A 30 9.24 0.02 -14.05
N THR A 31 8.36 0.79 -14.70
CA THR A 31 8.44 2.26 -14.70
C THR A 31 7.40 2.94 -13.83
N VAL A 32 6.21 2.37 -13.71
CA VAL A 32 5.07 3.01 -13.03
C VAL A 32 4.81 2.41 -11.66
N ALA A 33 5.02 1.10 -11.47
CA ALA A 33 4.74 0.49 -10.18
C ALA A 33 5.69 1.01 -9.09
N GLN A 34 5.12 1.23 -7.90
CA GLN A 34 5.85 1.49 -6.66
C GLN A 34 6.91 0.41 -6.41
N GLU A 35 8.06 0.81 -5.88
CA GLU A 35 9.09 -0.14 -5.52
C GLU A 35 8.63 -1.07 -4.39
N ARG A 36 9.21 -2.27 -4.37
CA ARG A 36 8.90 -3.27 -3.34
C ARG A 36 9.22 -2.73 -1.93
N ALA A 37 10.33 -1.99 -1.80
CA ALA A 37 10.78 -1.40 -0.54
C ALA A 37 9.77 -0.36 -0.04
N ASP A 38 9.40 0.60 -0.87
CA ASP A 38 8.42 1.63 -0.53
C ASP A 38 7.06 1.03 -0.15
N TYR A 39 6.61 0.00 -0.89
CA TYR A 39 5.35 -0.68 -0.58
C TYR A 39 5.38 -1.35 0.79
N LEU A 40 6.52 -1.94 1.18
CA LEU A 40 6.71 -2.53 2.50
C LEU A 40 6.78 -1.47 3.59
N ALA A 41 7.46 -0.36 3.33
CA ALA A 41 7.55 0.78 4.24
C ALA A 41 6.17 1.38 4.52
N ASP A 42 5.34 1.58 3.49
CA ASP A 42 3.95 2.06 3.65
C ASP A 42 3.11 1.12 4.52
N ALA A 43 3.30 -0.20 4.34
CA ALA A 43 2.59 -1.20 5.14
C ALA A 43 3.06 -1.19 6.60
N ALA A 44 4.37 -1.07 6.83
CA ALA A 44 4.96 -0.95 8.17
C ALA A 44 4.47 0.31 8.89
N ALA A 45 4.56 1.48 8.25
CA ALA A 45 4.09 2.75 8.78
C ALA A 45 2.60 2.71 9.13
N ARG A 46 1.77 2.02 8.33
CA ARG A 46 0.36 1.81 8.65
C ARG A 46 0.19 0.93 9.90
N HIS A 47 0.96 -0.13 10.04
CA HIS A 47 0.88 -0.99 11.22
C HIS A 47 1.29 -0.25 12.49
N GLU A 48 2.33 0.58 12.42
CA GLU A 48 2.74 1.45 13.52
C GLU A 48 1.62 2.41 13.94
N ARG A 49 0.96 3.08 12.98
CA ARG A 49 -0.21 3.92 13.28
C ARG A 49 -1.34 3.15 13.96
N ILE A 50 -1.65 1.94 13.46
CA ILE A 50 -2.66 1.07 14.06
C ILE A 50 -2.32 0.73 15.51
N ARG A 51 -1.04 0.40 15.79
CA ARG A 51 -0.59 0.10 17.16
C ARG A 51 -0.64 1.32 18.07
N ALA A 52 -0.24 2.49 17.59
CA ALA A 52 -0.34 3.74 18.33
C ALA A 52 -1.79 4.03 18.72
N LEU A 53 -2.72 3.95 17.77
CA LEU A 53 -4.15 4.14 18.04
C LEU A 53 -4.72 3.08 18.99
N ARG A 54 -4.18 1.86 18.97
CA ARG A 54 -4.57 0.82 19.91
C ARG A 54 -4.07 1.11 21.32
N ALA A 55 -2.84 1.61 21.46
CA ALA A 55 -2.26 2.05 22.72
C ALA A 55 -3.01 3.26 23.32
N GLU A 56 -3.55 4.14 22.47
CA GLU A 56 -4.46 5.22 22.86
C GLU A 56 -5.85 4.73 23.34
N GLY A 57 -6.13 3.43 23.26
CA GLY A 57 -7.36 2.82 23.78
C GLY A 57 -8.51 2.74 22.77
N LEU A 58 -8.29 3.07 21.48
CA LEU A 58 -9.35 2.93 20.48
C LEU A 58 -9.73 1.46 20.27
N SER A 59 -11.03 1.23 20.04
CA SER A 59 -11.52 -0.09 19.65
C SER A 59 -11.03 -0.45 18.24
N MET A 60 -10.85 -1.74 17.96
CA MET A 60 -10.39 -2.20 16.64
C MET A 60 -11.33 -1.75 15.50
N ARG A 61 -12.64 -1.65 15.77
CA ARG A 61 -13.62 -1.13 14.81
C ARG A 61 -13.43 0.36 14.54
N ALA A 62 -13.15 1.16 15.58
CA ALA A 62 -12.88 2.58 15.43
C ALA A 62 -11.58 2.82 14.64
N ILE A 63 -10.53 2.04 14.90
CA ILE A 63 -9.27 2.10 14.16
C ILE A 63 -9.48 1.74 12.69
N ALA A 64 -10.23 0.66 12.42
CA ALA A 64 -10.57 0.22 11.07
C ALA A 64 -11.30 1.33 10.28
N ALA A 65 -12.28 1.98 10.91
CA ALA A 65 -13.00 3.10 10.30
C ALA A 65 -12.09 4.32 10.05
N LYS A 66 -11.20 4.64 11.00
CA LYS A 66 -10.29 5.80 10.91
C LYS A 66 -9.23 5.62 9.81
N GLU A 67 -8.62 4.45 9.72
CA GLU A 67 -7.58 4.14 8.71
C GLU A 67 -8.17 3.68 7.36
N GLY A 68 -9.49 3.49 7.27
CA GLY A 68 -10.15 2.99 6.06
C GLY A 68 -9.78 1.56 5.70
N VAL A 69 -9.50 0.72 6.70
CA VAL A 69 -9.10 -0.68 6.53
C VAL A 69 -10.10 -1.63 7.18
N THR A 70 -9.96 -2.93 6.91
CA THR A 70 -10.81 -3.93 7.56
C THR A 70 -10.33 -4.21 8.99
N VAL A 71 -11.24 -4.68 9.85
CA VAL A 71 -10.90 -5.11 11.21
C VAL A 71 -9.85 -6.23 11.21
N GLY A 72 -9.87 -7.12 10.20
CA GLY A 72 -8.86 -8.16 10.03
C GLY A 72 -7.45 -7.59 9.78
N THR A 73 -7.34 -6.47 9.04
CA THR A 73 -6.06 -5.76 8.87
C THR A 73 -5.57 -5.18 10.20
N VAL A 74 -6.48 -4.65 11.03
CA VAL A 74 -6.14 -4.14 12.37
C VAL A 74 -5.65 -5.27 13.28
N HIS A 75 -6.35 -6.41 13.31
CA HIS A 75 -5.95 -7.60 14.06
C HIS A 75 -4.56 -8.10 13.63
N TYR A 76 -4.35 -8.23 12.32
CA TYR A 76 -3.05 -8.63 11.79
C TYR A 76 -1.94 -7.66 12.17
N ALA A 77 -2.17 -6.34 12.05
CA ALA A 77 -1.16 -5.34 12.38
C ALA A 77 -0.74 -5.36 13.85
N ILE A 78 -1.67 -5.68 14.76
CA ILE A 78 -1.38 -5.81 16.20
C ILE A 78 -0.52 -7.05 16.45
N HIS A 79 -0.89 -8.22 15.91
CA HIS A 79 -0.23 -9.49 16.21
C HIS A 79 0.94 -9.87 15.30
N LYS A 80 1.28 -9.05 14.31
CA LYS A 80 2.32 -9.41 13.33
C LYS A 80 3.71 -9.59 13.96
N ASP A 81 4.00 -8.86 15.04
CA ASP A 81 5.32 -8.86 15.69
C ASP A 81 5.26 -9.41 17.13
N ASP A 82 4.12 -9.99 17.54
CA ASP A 82 4.00 -10.84 18.74
C ASP A 82 4.50 -12.26 18.42
#